data_AF-A0A0D8LA39-F1
#
_entry.id   AF-A0A0D8LA39-F1
#
_cell.length_a   1.000
_cell.length_b   1.000
_cell.length_c   1.000
_cell.angle_alpha   90.00
_cell.angle_beta   90.00
_cell.angle_gamma   90.00
#
_symmetry.space_group_name_H-M   'P 1'
#
loop_
_entity.id
_entity.type
_entity.pdbx_description
1 polymer ?
#
loop_
_entity_poly.entity_id
_entity_poly.type
_entity_poly.pdbx_seq_one_letter_code
_entity_poly.pdbx_strand_id
1 'polypeptide(L)'
;MKYPDLEQYKDVDVSNGTSITSTELNNYFNISPYLFILCQDYSWTPDIHFPAANLNNNGNVIKIHVESVYDVRIHMNGTSFLAEKHINLHYISDGYTWFPDSMLYIERIPFEQGIKVITILGYYDPENQLPSYIYPALNAAFGMVYKSDEIKDNSCYLEVEYENGTKSIHTLINFRIADNEMNQFHVNVNRERLPRIARIIIRGVVAVEKSINPGSDNLTYTINGY
;
A
#
# COMPACT_ATOMS: atom_id res chain seq x y z
N MET A 1 -7.46 -12.02 -11.79
CA MET A 1 -7.47 -11.45 -10.43
C MET A 1 -6.32 -10.47 -10.38
N LYS A 2 -6.56 -9.18 -10.09
CA LYS A 2 -5.46 -8.21 -9.89
C LYS A 2 -5.01 -8.37 -8.44
N TYR A 3 -3.74 -8.69 -8.23
CA TYR A 3 -3.21 -8.86 -6.88
C TYR A 3 -3.11 -7.48 -6.16
N PRO A 4 -2.85 -7.42 -4.86
CA PRO A 4 -2.66 -6.16 -4.14
C PRO A 4 -1.25 -5.60 -4.39
N ASP A 5 -1.11 -4.28 -4.41
CA ASP A 5 0.20 -3.64 -4.23
C ASP A 5 0.68 -3.90 -2.80
N LEU A 6 1.92 -4.37 -2.64
CA LEU A 6 2.52 -4.78 -1.36
C LEU A 6 2.59 -3.67 -0.29
N GLU A 7 2.32 -2.42 -0.65
CA GLU A 7 2.33 -1.26 0.25
C GLU A 7 0.99 -1.01 0.97
N GLN A 8 -0.03 -1.85 0.79
CA GLN A 8 -1.39 -1.60 1.32
C GLN A 8 -1.79 -2.48 2.52
N TYR A 9 -0.87 -3.26 3.08
CA TYR A 9 -1.18 -4.10 4.23
C TYR A 9 -1.33 -3.25 5.49
N LYS A 10 -2.43 -3.44 6.23
CA LYS A 10 -2.57 -2.93 7.60
C LYS A 10 -1.99 -3.96 8.54
N ASP A 11 -1.03 -3.53 9.36
CA ASP A 11 -0.49 -4.36 10.43
C ASP A 11 -1.58 -4.62 11.48
N VAL A 12 -1.72 -5.90 11.83
CA VAL A 12 -2.57 -6.37 12.92
C VAL A 12 -1.73 -6.37 14.20
N ASP A 13 -2.21 -5.69 15.22
CA ASP A 13 -1.49 -5.59 16.49
C ASP A 13 -1.47 -6.95 17.19
N VAL A 14 -0.27 -7.45 17.48
CA VAL A 14 -0.08 -8.75 18.13
C VAL A 14 0.23 -8.51 19.61
N SER A 15 -0.75 -8.79 20.48
CA SER A 15 -0.53 -8.76 21.92
C SER A 15 0.13 -10.05 22.41
N ASN A 16 1.28 -9.94 23.07
CA ASN A 16 2.07 -11.09 23.49
C ASN A 16 1.26 -12.12 24.30
N GLY A 17 1.26 -13.37 23.85
CA GLY A 17 0.56 -14.49 24.47
C GLY A 17 -0.97 -14.51 24.28
N THR A 18 -1.53 -13.61 23.48
CA THR A 18 -2.98 -13.48 23.29
C THR A 18 -3.40 -13.91 21.89
N SER A 19 -4.42 -14.75 21.77
CA SER A 19 -4.96 -15.21 20.49
C SER A 19 -5.63 -14.07 19.71
N ILE A 20 -5.42 -14.01 18.40
CA ILE A 20 -6.13 -13.08 17.50
C ILE A 20 -7.45 -13.72 17.08
N THR A 21 -8.56 -13.03 17.34
CA THR A 21 -9.91 -13.50 17.06
C THR A 21 -10.40 -13.09 15.66
N SER A 22 -11.40 -13.81 15.16
CA SER A 22 -12.06 -13.48 13.90
C SER A 22 -12.78 -12.12 13.94
N THR A 23 -13.28 -11.72 15.11
CA THR A 23 -13.88 -10.40 15.32
C THR A 23 -12.84 -9.29 15.19
N GLU A 24 -11.65 -9.46 15.77
CA GLU A 24 -10.56 -8.49 15.62
C GLU A 24 -10.13 -8.36 14.16
N LEU A 25 -9.92 -9.47 13.46
CA LEU A 25 -9.58 -9.43 12.03
C LEU A 25 -10.67 -8.77 11.19
N ASN A 26 -11.95 -9.01 11.47
CA ASN A 26 -13.05 -8.31 10.79
C ASN A 26 -13.02 -6.79 11.05
N ASN A 27 -12.62 -6.36 12.25
CA ASN A 27 -12.46 -4.92 12.53
C ASN A 27 -11.33 -4.32 11.68
N TYR A 28 -10.19 -5.01 11.58
CA TYR A 28 -9.10 -4.58 10.69
C TYR A 28 -9.51 -4.59 9.22
N PHE A 29 -10.35 -5.53 8.78
CA PHE A 29 -10.86 -5.57 7.40
C PHE A 29 -11.78 -4.39 7.04
N ASN A 30 -12.38 -3.72 8.02
CA ASN A 30 -13.09 -2.46 7.78
C ASN A 30 -12.13 -1.30 7.44
N ILE A 31 -10.84 -1.47 7.74
CA ILE A 31 -9.78 -0.47 7.51
C ILE A 31 -9.03 -0.78 6.21
N SER A 32 -8.62 -2.04 6.02
CA SER A 32 -7.92 -2.48 4.81
C SER A 32 -8.34 -3.90 4.42
N PRO A 33 -8.58 -4.19 3.13
CA PRO A 33 -8.80 -5.55 2.66
C PRO A 33 -7.53 -6.42 2.74
N TYR A 34 -6.37 -5.85 3.08
CA TYR A 34 -5.08 -6.54 3.12
C TYR A 34 -4.48 -6.38 4.51
N LEU A 35 -4.28 -7.49 5.23
CA LEU A 35 -3.79 -7.51 6.61
C LEU A 35 -2.46 -8.24 6.72
N PHE A 36 -1.54 -7.69 7.51
CA PHE A 36 -0.26 -8.33 7.81
C PHE A 36 -0.18 -8.66 9.30
N ILE A 37 0.20 -9.89 9.60
CA ILE A 37 0.38 -10.38 10.97
C ILE A 37 1.84 -10.83 11.10
N LEU A 38 2.61 -10.08 11.89
CA LEU A 38 3.99 -10.40 12.22
C LEU A 38 4.07 -10.99 13.64
N CYS A 39 4.48 -12.25 13.76
CA CYS A 39 4.67 -12.92 15.04
C CYS A 39 6.16 -12.96 15.37
N GLN A 40 6.59 -12.20 16.38
CA GLN A 40 7.97 -12.12 16.85
C GLN A 40 8.08 -12.51 18.32
N ASP A 41 9.30 -12.79 18.79
CA ASP A 41 9.53 -12.95 20.22
C ASP A 41 9.10 -11.66 20.96
N TYR A 42 8.37 -11.80 22.07
CA TYR A 42 7.74 -10.71 22.83
C TYR A 42 6.57 -9.97 22.13
N SER A 43 6.21 -10.37 20.91
CA SER A 43 5.04 -9.92 20.15
C SER A 43 4.43 -11.13 19.42
N TRP A 44 4.10 -12.17 20.18
CA TRP A 44 3.67 -13.48 19.68
C TRP A 44 2.21 -13.77 20.04
N THR A 45 1.49 -14.45 19.14
CA THR A 45 0.14 -14.96 19.38
C THR A 45 0.09 -16.49 19.24
N PRO A 46 -0.57 -17.23 20.14
CA PRO A 46 -0.68 -18.69 20.04
C PRO A 46 -1.63 -19.15 18.93
N ASP A 47 -2.70 -18.39 18.68
CA ASP A 47 -3.76 -18.79 17.77
C ASP A 47 -4.24 -17.60 16.94
N ILE A 48 -4.40 -17.81 15.63
CA ILE A 48 -4.97 -16.83 14.69
C ILE A 48 -6.27 -17.42 14.14
N HIS A 49 -7.40 -16.81 14.46
CA HIS A 49 -8.72 -17.26 14.04
C HIS A 49 -9.23 -16.46 12.85
N PHE A 50 -9.21 -17.05 11.66
CA PHE A 50 -9.70 -16.40 10.45
C PHE A 50 -11.22 -16.19 10.53
N PRO A 51 -11.76 -15.05 10.05
CA PRO A 51 -13.20 -14.90 9.90
C PRO A 51 -13.72 -15.85 8.80
N ALA A 52 -14.99 -16.26 8.93
CA ALA A 52 -15.62 -17.06 7.89
C ALA A 52 -15.61 -16.28 6.55
N ALA A 53 -15.15 -16.94 5.48
CA ALA A 53 -15.21 -16.38 4.15
C ALA A 53 -16.67 -16.15 3.73
N ASN A 54 -16.93 -14.99 3.13
CA ASN A 54 -18.25 -14.58 2.66
C ASN A 54 -18.09 -13.50 1.58
N LEU A 55 -19.17 -13.20 0.85
CA LEU A 55 -19.12 -12.23 -0.26
C LEU A 55 -18.55 -10.85 0.12
N ASN A 56 -18.66 -10.41 1.38
CA ASN A 56 -18.13 -9.12 1.81
C ASN A 56 -16.61 -9.10 1.98
N ASN A 57 -15.99 -10.26 2.22
CA ASN A 57 -14.53 -10.38 2.32
C ASN A 57 -13.91 -11.08 1.10
N ASN A 58 -14.65 -11.22 0.01
CA ASN A 58 -14.10 -11.73 -1.24
C ASN A 58 -12.95 -10.83 -1.73
N GLY A 59 -11.79 -11.43 -1.96
CA GLY A 59 -10.56 -10.75 -2.34
C GLY A 59 -9.75 -10.19 -1.18
N ASN A 60 -10.23 -10.28 0.07
CA ASN A 60 -9.44 -9.90 1.23
C ASN A 60 -8.26 -10.87 1.39
N VAL A 61 -7.14 -10.34 1.88
CA VAL A 61 -5.88 -11.07 2.03
C VAL A 61 -5.37 -10.97 3.47
N ILE A 62 -4.89 -12.08 4.01
CA ILE A 62 -4.09 -12.13 5.23
C ILE A 62 -2.71 -12.66 4.88
N LYS A 63 -1.70 -11.85 5.14
CA LYS A 63 -0.29 -12.25 5.12
C LYS A 63 0.16 -12.52 6.56
N ILE A 64 0.83 -13.63 6.79
CA ILE A 64 1.36 -14.02 8.09
C ILE A 64 2.86 -14.31 7.94
N HIS A 65 3.66 -13.75 8.83
CA HIS A 65 5.08 -14.06 8.95
C HIS A 65 5.40 -14.41 10.40
N VAL A 66 6.00 -15.59 10.61
CA VAL A 66 6.35 -16.09 11.94
C VAL A 66 7.86 -16.14 12.09
N GLU A 67 8.40 -15.27 12.94
CA GLU A 67 9.81 -15.22 13.35
C GLU A 67 10.00 -15.75 14.78
N SER A 68 8.93 -15.82 15.57
CA SER A 68 8.98 -16.27 16.96
C SER A 68 9.46 -17.72 17.10
N VAL A 69 10.16 -18.00 18.20
CA VAL A 69 10.54 -19.39 18.54
C VAL A 69 9.33 -20.24 18.90
N TYR A 70 8.23 -19.64 19.34
CA TYR A 70 6.97 -20.31 19.65
C TYR A 70 6.14 -20.60 18.39
N ASP A 71 5.36 -21.67 18.45
CA ASP A 71 4.48 -22.07 17.35
C ASP A 71 3.21 -21.20 17.33
N VAL A 72 2.66 -20.99 16.14
CA VAL A 72 1.40 -20.27 15.93
C VAL A 72 0.42 -21.23 15.27
N ARG A 73 -0.79 -21.37 15.80
CA ARG A 73 -1.85 -22.18 15.21
C ARG A 73 -2.80 -21.31 14.41
N ILE A 74 -3.01 -21.65 13.14
CA ILE A 74 -4.00 -21.00 12.29
C ILE A 74 -5.29 -21.81 12.34
N HIS A 75 -6.42 -21.14 12.58
CA HIS A 75 -7.77 -21.72 12.53
C HIS A 75 -8.52 -21.10 11.35
N MET A 76 -8.79 -21.92 10.34
CA MET A 76 -9.34 -21.47 9.06
C MET A 76 -10.19 -22.58 8.42
N ASN A 77 -11.31 -22.20 7.80
CA ASN A 77 -12.25 -23.10 7.13
C ASN A 77 -12.71 -24.29 8.00
N GLY A 78 -12.87 -24.08 9.31
CA GLY A 78 -13.28 -25.12 10.26
C GLY A 78 -12.18 -26.14 10.60
N THR A 79 -10.94 -25.90 10.19
CA THR A 79 -9.76 -26.73 10.50
C THR A 79 -8.68 -25.91 11.18
N SER A 80 -7.68 -26.59 11.76
CA SER A 80 -6.55 -25.93 12.39
C SER A 80 -5.23 -26.62 12.08
N PHE A 81 -4.18 -25.83 11.86
CA PHE A 81 -2.83 -26.33 11.54
C PHE A 81 -1.76 -25.37 12.09
N LEU A 82 -0.52 -25.85 12.22
CA LEU A 82 0.61 -25.02 12.64
C LEU A 82 1.12 -24.19 11.46
N ALA A 83 1.39 -22.91 11.70
CA ALA A 83 2.01 -22.03 10.73
C ALA A 83 3.49 -22.41 10.52
N GLU A 84 3.93 -22.40 9.27
CA GLU A 84 5.35 -22.50 8.94
C GLU A 84 6.10 -21.22 9.34
N LYS A 85 7.35 -21.39 9.81
CA LYS A 85 8.20 -20.28 10.28
C LYS A 85 9.10 -19.76 9.16
N HIS A 86 9.45 -18.48 9.25
CA HIS A 86 10.40 -17.78 8.37
C HIS A 86 10.02 -17.75 6.88
N ILE A 87 8.75 -17.97 6.57
CA ILE A 87 8.17 -17.77 5.24
C ILE A 87 6.95 -16.85 5.32
N ASN A 88 6.63 -16.18 4.22
CA ASN A 88 5.39 -15.40 4.12
C ASN A 88 4.26 -16.31 3.68
N LEU A 89 3.37 -16.64 4.61
CA LEU A 89 2.11 -17.31 4.31
C LEU A 89 1.11 -16.26 3.83
N HIS A 90 0.44 -16.51 2.71
CA HIS A 90 -0.60 -15.63 2.22
C HIS A 90 -1.87 -16.42 1.98
N TYR A 91 -2.99 -15.86 2.41
CA TYR A 91 -4.31 -16.45 2.26
C TYR A 91 -5.25 -15.40 1.68
N ILE A 92 -6.04 -15.80 0.70
CA ILE A 92 -7.06 -14.95 0.08
C ILE A 92 -8.43 -15.63 0.21
N SER A 93 -9.46 -14.82 0.44
CA SER A 93 -10.85 -15.28 0.42
C SER A 93 -11.42 -15.19 -1.00
N ASP A 94 -12.09 -16.22 -1.49
CA ASP A 94 -12.95 -16.15 -2.70
C ASP A 94 -14.40 -15.78 -2.39
N GLY A 95 -14.70 -15.50 -1.12
CA GLY A 95 -16.05 -15.26 -0.63
C GLY A 95 -16.81 -16.52 -0.19
N TYR A 96 -16.18 -17.69 -0.23
CA TYR A 96 -16.73 -18.96 0.26
C TYR A 96 -15.73 -19.72 1.13
N THR A 97 -14.45 -19.65 0.80
CA THR A 97 -13.34 -20.27 1.53
C THR A 97 -12.11 -19.37 1.49
N TRP A 98 -11.23 -19.55 2.46
CA TRP A 98 -9.86 -19.02 2.38
C TRP A 98 -8.95 -20.07 1.76
N PHE A 99 -8.05 -19.68 0.87
CA PHE A 99 -7.07 -20.60 0.29
C PHE A 99 -5.67 -19.97 0.27
N PRO A 100 -4.62 -20.79 0.42
CA PRO A 100 -3.26 -20.29 0.32
C PRO A 100 -2.99 -19.80 -1.11
N ASP A 101 -2.37 -18.64 -1.24
CA ASP A 101 -1.96 -18.08 -2.53
C ASP A 101 -0.47 -17.73 -2.48
N SER A 102 0.35 -18.57 -3.11
CA SER A 102 1.80 -18.36 -3.18
C SER A 102 2.22 -17.23 -4.13
N MET A 103 1.27 -16.62 -4.86
CA MET A 103 1.52 -15.69 -5.97
C MET A 103 0.90 -14.29 -5.77
N LEU A 104 0.70 -13.85 -4.53
CA LEU A 104 0.33 -12.46 -4.22
C LEU A 104 1.53 -11.50 -4.35
N TYR A 105 2.15 -11.47 -5.53
CA TYR A 105 3.11 -10.44 -5.93
C TYR A 105 2.52 -9.67 -7.13
N ILE A 106 2.01 -8.45 -6.90
CA ILE A 106 2.12 -7.45 -7.97
C ILE A 106 3.54 -6.95 -7.96
N GLU A 107 4.35 -7.40 -8.92
CA GLU A 107 5.53 -6.65 -9.29
C GLU A 107 5.10 -5.31 -9.90
N ARG A 108 5.37 -4.22 -9.19
CA ARG A 108 5.39 -2.90 -9.80
C ARG A 108 6.67 -2.78 -10.62
N ILE A 109 6.55 -2.94 -11.92
CA ILE A 109 7.65 -2.77 -12.87
C ILE A 109 7.59 -1.34 -13.42
N PRO A 110 8.68 -0.56 -13.36
CA PRO A 110 8.75 0.71 -14.05
C PRO A 110 8.51 0.54 -15.54
N PHE A 111 7.61 1.34 -16.11
CA PHE A 111 7.38 1.31 -17.56
C PHE A 111 8.34 2.24 -18.31
N GLU A 112 8.94 3.21 -17.61
CA GLU A 112 10.05 4.03 -18.10
C GLU A 112 11.19 4.01 -17.06
N GLN A 113 12.43 3.91 -17.53
CA GLN A 113 13.63 3.80 -16.70
C GLN A 113 14.74 4.69 -17.23
N GLY A 114 15.47 5.32 -16.32
CA GLY A 114 16.62 6.15 -16.64
C GLY A 114 16.29 7.45 -17.37
N ILE A 115 15.07 7.95 -17.17
CA ILE A 115 14.60 9.21 -17.77
C ILE A 115 14.65 10.36 -16.75
N LYS A 116 14.55 11.60 -17.23
CA LYS A 116 14.35 12.74 -16.34
C LYS A 116 12.96 12.66 -15.70
N VAL A 117 12.91 12.82 -14.39
CA VAL A 117 11.67 12.74 -13.61
C VAL A 117 11.44 13.99 -12.78
N ILE A 118 10.18 14.22 -12.45
CA ILE A 118 9.77 15.13 -11.40
C ILE A 118 9.24 14.27 -10.26
N THR A 119 9.89 14.34 -9.09
CA THR A 119 9.46 13.65 -7.88
C THR A 119 8.54 14.56 -7.09
N ILE A 120 7.29 14.12 -6.91
CA ILE A 120 6.28 14.77 -6.10
C ILE A 120 6.24 14.02 -4.78
N LEU A 121 6.40 14.72 -3.66
CA LEU A 121 6.35 14.12 -2.33
C LEU A 121 5.61 15.01 -1.35
N GLY A 122 5.16 14.41 -0.26
CA GLY A 122 4.38 15.11 0.74
C GLY A 122 3.82 14.19 1.80
N TYR A 123 2.84 14.75 2.52
CA TYR A 123 2.11 14.07 3.56
C TYR A 123 0.61 14.21 3.30
N TYR A 124 -0.14 13.19 3.68
CA TYR A 124 -1.59 13.19 3.65
C TYR A 124 -2.13 12.40 4.83
N ASP A 125 -3.31 12.80 5.27
CA ASP A 125 -4.06 12.04 6.25
C ASP A 125 -5.22 11.34 5.55
N PRO A 126 -5.21 10.00 5.42
CA PRO A 126 -6.29 9.26 4.80
C PRO A 126 -7.65 9.48 5.46
N GLU A 127 -7.71 9.94 6.72
CA GLU A 127 -8.95 10.30 7.42
C GLU A 127 -9.40 11.74 7.15
N ASN A 128 -8.56 12.54 6.49
CA ASN A 128 -8.77 13.95 6.18
C ASN A 128 -9.07 14.83 7.41
N GLN A 129 -8.49 14.50 8.56
CA GLN A 129 -8.59 15.28 9.80
C GLN A 129 -7.38 16.21 9.97
N LEU A 130 -6.20 15.79 9.52
CA LEU A 130 -4.98 16.59 9.50
C LEU A 130 -4.77 17.20 8.09
N PRO A 131 -4.19 18.41 8.01
CA PRO A 131 -3.98 19.08 6.74
C PRO A 131 -2.95 18.33 5.88
N SER A 132 -3.36 17.94 4.67
CA SER A 132 -2.44 17.36 3.68
C SER A 132 -1.53 18.43 3.09
N TYR A 133 -0.32 18.04 2.68
CA TYR A 133 0.68 18.96 2.13
C TYR A 133 1.52 18.33 1.02
N ILE A 134 1.71 19.08 -0.07
CA ILE A 134 2.60 18.72 -1.17
C ILE A 134 3.79 19.68 -1.16
N TYR A 135 5.01 19.13 -1.03
CA TYR A 135 6.23 19.93 -1.12
C TYR A 135 6.47 20.44 -2.55
N PRO A 136 7.28 21.50 -2.72
CA PRO A 136 7.81 21.84 -4.03
C PRO A 136 8.42 20.59 -4.70
N ALA A 137 8.02 20.34 -5.94
CA ALA A 137 8.45 19.14 -6.66
C ALA A 137 9.96 19.16 -6.92
N LEU A 138 10.59 18.00 -6.79
CA LEU A 138 12.03 17.83 -7.01
C LEU A 138 12.29 17.39 -8.44
N ASN A 139 13.34 17.92 -9.05
CA ASN A 139 13.70 17.61 -10.43
C ASN A 139 14.94 16.71 -10.43
N ALA A 140 14.86 15.57 -11.10
CA ALA A 140 15.96 14.61 -11.18
C ALA A 140 16.28 14.26 -12.64
N ALA A 141 17.58 14.12 -12.93
CA ALA A 141 18.09 13.78 -14.27
C ALA A 141 17.87 12.31 -14.64
N PHE A 142 17.63 11.46 -13.64
CA PHE A 142 17.53 10.01 -13.80
C PHE A 142 16.52 9.46 -12.77
N GLY A 143 15.58 8.66 -13.23
CA GLY A 143 14.60 8.01 -12.37
C GLY A 143 13.73 7.00 -13.12
N MET A 144 12.82 6.40 -12.37
CA MET A 144 11.88 5.38 -12.82
C MET A 144 10.47 5.91 -12.70
N VAL A 145 9.60 5.60 -13.66
CA VAL A 145 8.19 6.00 -13.66
C VAL A 145 7.30 4.77 -13.77
N TYR A 146 6.23 4.77 -12.98
CA TYR A 146 5.26 3.69 -12.89
C TYR A 146 3.94 4.08 -13.57
N LYS A 147 3.20 3.08 -14.04
CA LYS A 147 1.94 3.30 -14.77
C LYS A 147 0.92 3.97 -13.86
N SER A 148 0.01 4.71 -14.49
CA SER A 148 -1.19 5.19 -13.79
C SER A 148 -1.99 4.01 -13.28
N ASP A 149 -2.48 4.13 -12.06
CA ASP A 149 -3.43 3.22 -11.46
C ASP A 149 -4.85 3.51 -11.96
N GLU A 150 -5.77 2.58 -11.66
CA GLU A 150 -7.21 2.78 -11.83
C GLU A 150 -7.78 3.44 -10.57
N ILE A 151 -8.70 4.39 -10.75
CA ILE A 151 -9.43 4.99 -9.63
C ILE A 151 -10.33 3.92 -9.02
N LYS A 152 -10.16 3.67 -7.72
CA LYS A 152 -11.08 2.86 -6.93
C LYS A 152 -12.02 3.77 -6.15
N ASP A 153 -13.30 3.39 -6.06
CA ASP A 153 -14.27 4.13 -5.25
C ASP A 153 -13.78 4.25 -3.80
N ASN A 154 -14.03 5.41 -3.19
CA ASN A 154 -13.69 5.69 -1.80
C ASN A 154 -12.18 5.60 -1.45
N SER A 155 -11.29 5.74 -2.44
CA SER A 155 -9.82 5.68 -2.25
C SER A 155 -9.18 7.06 -2.05
N CYS A 156 -7.93 7.03 -1.57
CA CYS A 156 -6.97 8.12 -1.52
C CYS A 156 -6.03 7.94 -2.70
N TYR A 157 -5.75 9.02 -3.42
CA TYR A 157 -4.83 8.98 -4.55
C TYR A 157 -4.19 10.34 -4.82
N LEU A 158 -3.01 10.29 -5.43
CA LEU A 158 -2.38 11.44 -6.06
C LEU A 158 -2.82 11.51 -7.52
N GLU A 159 -3.45 12.61 -7.91
CA GLU A 159 -3.69 12.96 -9.30
C GLU A 159 -2.61 13.95 -9.76
N VAL A 160 -1.99 13.66 -10.91
CA VAL A 160 -1.05 14.56 -11.57
C VAL A 160 -1.60 14.92 -12.94
N GLU A 161 -1.85 16.21 -13.15
CA GLU A 161 -2.31 16.79 -14.41
C GLU A 161 -1.13 17.34 -15.22
N TYR A 162 -1.11 17.02 -16.51
CA TYR A 162 -0.07 17.40 -17.46
C TYR A 162 -0.51 18.56 -18.35
N GLU A 163 0.43 19.22 -19.01
CA GLU A 163 0.15 20.38 -19.88
C GLU A 163 -0.89 20.10 -20.98
N ASN A 164 -0.90 18.89 -21.54
CA ASN A 164 -1.85 18.48 -22.56
C ASN A 164 -3.25 18.12 -22.01
N GLY A 165 -3.51 18.35 -20.72
CA GLY A 165 -4.77 18.03 -20.04
C GLY A 165 -4.94 16.56 -19.66
N THR A 166 -3.98 15.68 -20.02
CA THR A 166 -4.01 14.28 -19.55
C THR A 166 -3.70 14.21 -18.06
N LYS A 167 -4.10 13.10 -17.43
CA LYS A 167 -3.90 12.87 -16.00
C LYS A 167 -3.25 11.51 -15.77
N SER A 168 -2.50 11.40 -14.67
CA SER A 168 -2.10 10.12 -14.09
C SER A 168 -2.58 10.04 -12.65
N ILE A 169 -2.93 8.83 -12.23
CA ILE A 169 -3.43 8.51 -10.90
C ILE A 169 -2.44 7.57 -10.24
N HIS A 170 -2.12 7.83 -8.97
CA HIS A 170 -1.25 6.98 -8.17
C HIS A 170 -1.96 6.71 -6.85
N THR A 171 -2.30 5.46 -6.61
CA THR A 171 -3.06 5.02 -5.43
C THR A 171 -2.24 5.28 -4.18
N LEU A 172 -2.89 5.84 -3.17
CA LEU A 172 -2.33 6.04 -1.84
C LEU A 172 -3.05 5.13 -0.84
N ILE A 173 -2.43 4.87 0.30
CA ILE A 173 -2.96 4.01 1.35
C ILE A 173 -4.17 4.69 2.00
N ASN A 174 -5.26 3.95 2.18
CA ASN A 174 -6.56 4.49 2.63
C ASN A 174 -6.73 4.59 4.16
N PHE A 175 -5.67 4.31 4.91
CA PHE A 175 -5.64 4.31 6.37
C PHE A 175 -4.30 4.82 6.88
N ARG A 176 -4.25 5.37 8.08
CA ARG A 176 -3.00 5.79 8.71
C ARG A 176 -2.14 4.55 9.03
N ILE A 177 -0.90 4.55 8.55
CA ILE A 177 0.05 3.47 8.83
C ILE A 177 0.34 3.46 10.34
N ALA A 178 0.69 4.62 10.88
CA ALA A 178 0.88 4.85 12.32
C ALA A 178 -0.25 5.70 12.89
N ASP A 179 -0.78 5.27 14.04
CA ASP A 179 -1.90 5.95 14.68
C ASP A 179 -1.49 7.37 15.11
N ASN A 180 -2.29 8.35 14.68
CA ASN A 180 -2.08 9.81 14.85
C ASN A 180 -1.01 10.46 13.96
N GLU A 181 -0.45 9.74 13.00
CA GLU A 181 0.50 10.30 12.04
C GLU A 181 -0.10 10.38 10.62
N MET A 182 0.39 11.36 9.85
CA MET A 182 0.10 11.43 8.42
C MET A 182 0.97 10.43 7.66
N ASN A 183 0.42 9.84 6.61
CA ASN A 183 1.20 9.02 5.71
C ASN A 183 2.08 9.91 4.83
N GLN A 184 3.32 9.46 4.59
CA GLN A 184 4.20 10.04 3.58
C GLN A 184 3.90 9.41 2.21
N PHE A 185 4.13 10.16 1.13
CA PHE A 185 4.18 9.61 -0.22
C PHE A 185 5.32 10.23 -1.04
N HIS A 186 5.78 9.50 -2.04
CA HIS A 186 6.61 10.02 -3.13
C HIS A 186 6.29 9.34 -4.45
N VAL A 187 6.14 10.12 -5.52
CA VAL A 187 5.81 9.64 -6.86
C VAL A 187 6.69 10.32 -7.87
N ASN A 188 7.34 9.52 -8.72
CA ASN A 188 8.04 10.02 -9.89
C ASN A 188 7.08 10.09 -11.07
N VAL A 189 7.06 11.23 -11.76
CA VAL A 189 6.37 11.39 -13.04
C VAL A 189 7.36 11.79 -14.14
N ASN A 190 7.06 11.40 -15.37
CA ASN A 190 7.87 11.77 -16.53
C ASN A 190 7.86 13.30 -16.71
N ARG A 191 9.05 13.90 -16.68
CA ARG A 191 9.26 15.34 -16.83
C ARG A 191 8.86 15.86 -18.22
N GLU A 192 9.12 15.09 -19.28
CA GLU A 192 8.88 15.49 -20.67
C GLU A 192 7.39 15.66 -20.97
N ARG A 193 6.52 15.02 -20.17
CA ARG A 193 5.07 15.20 -20.22
C ARG A 193 4.60 16.53 -19.61
N LEU A 194 5.52 17.32 -19.04
CA LEU A 194 5.28 18.65 -18.47
C LEU A 194 4.14 18.65 -17.43
N PRO A 195 4.32 17.99 -16.27
CA PRO A 195 3.34 18.02 -15.19
C PRO A 195 3.14 19.45 -14.68
N ARG A 196 1.88 19.84 -14.46
CA ARG A 196 1.48 21.21 -14.09
C ARG A 196 0.82 21.30 -12.73
N ILE A 197 0.06 20.31 -12.33
CA ILE A 197 -0.69 20.33 -11.06
C ILE A 197 -0.63 18.94 -10.42
N ALA A 198 -0.38 18.90 -9.11
CA ALA A 198 -0.59 17.73 -8.28
C ALA A 198 -1.74 17.97 -7.31
N ARG A 199 -2.61 16.98 -7.14
CA ARG A 199 -3.71 16.98 -6.17
C ARG A 199 -3.70 15.71 -5.35
N ILE A 200 -3.84 15.84 -4.04
CA ILE A 200 -4.20 14.71 -3.19
C ILE A 200 -5.72 14.70 -3.08
N ILE A 201 -6.32 13.59 -3.48
CA ILE A 201 -7.75 13.38 -3.43
C ILE A 201 -8.04 12.28 -2.41
N ILE A 202 -8.95 12.56 -1.49
CA ILE A 202 -9.33 11.67 -0.39
C ILE A 202 -10.83 11.46 -0.48
N ARG A 203 -11.25 10.24 -0.82
CA ARG A 203 -12.67 9.87 -0.96
C ARG A 203 -13.44 10.83 -1.88
N GLY A 204 -12.81 11.20 -2.99
CA GLY A 204 -13.38 12.11 -4.01
C GLY A 204 -13.27 13.61 -3.69
N VAL A 205 -12.77 13.99 -2.50
CA VAL A 205 -12.56 15.39 -2.12
C VAL A 205 -11.10 15.78 -2.35
N VAL A 206 -10.86 16.92 -3.00
CA VAL A 206 -9.51 17.48 -3.12
C VAL A 206 -9.06 17.98 -1.76
N ALA A 207 -8.09 17.30 -1.14
CA ALA A 207 -7.54 17.65 0.17
C ALA A 207 -6.49 18.77 0.05
N VAL A 208 -5.66 18.71 -0.99
CA VAL A 208 -4.67 19.75 -1.29
C VAL A 208 -4.34 19.76 -2.78
N GLU A 209 -4.05 20.95 -3.31
CA GLU A 209 -3.57 21.17 -4.68
C GLU A 209 -2.26 21.96 -4.65
N LYS A 210 -1.33 21.61 -5.55
CA LYS A 210 -0.08 22.34 -5.74
C LYS A 210 0.29 22.43 -7.21
N SER A 211 0.56 23.64 -7.68
CA SER A 211 1.17 23.85 -9.00
C SER A 211 2.61 23.32 -9.02
N ILE A 212 2.96 22.63 -10.09
CA ILE A 212 4.29 22.09 -10.35
C ILE A 212 4.99 23.04 -11.31
N ASN A 213 6.15 23.53 -10.89
CA ASN A 213 7.08 24.21 -11.78
C ASN A 213 8.20 23.23 -12.15
N PRO A 214 8.29 22.77 -13.42
CA PRO A 214 9.37 21.91 -13.87
C PRO A 214 10.76 22.55 -13.69
N GLY A 215 10.86 23.88 -13.61
CA GLY A 215 12.14 24.56 -13.52
C GLY A 215 13.03 24.33 -14.75
N SER A 216 14.34 24.45 -14.57
CA SER A 216 15.32 24.25 -15.66
C SER A 216 15.44 22.79 -16.06
N ASP A 217 15.54 22.52 -17.36
CA ASP A 217 15.79 21.18 -17.91
C ASP A 217 17.28 20.81 -18.01
N ASN A 218 18.18 21.68 -17.54
CA ASN A 218 19.63 21.45 -17.54
C ASN A 218 20.05 20.50 -16.40
N LEU A 219 19.48 19.30 -16.39
CA LEU A 219 19.74 18.25 -15.42
C LEU A 219 20.62 17.19 -16.08
N THR A 220 21.74 16.85 -15.45
CA THR A 220 22.69 15.85 -15.92
C THR A 220 22.87 14.75 -14.88
N TYR A 221 23.20 13.55 -15.35
CA TYR A 221 23.61 12.42 -14.52
C TYR A 221 24.90 11.82 -15.10
N THR A 222 25.62 11.07 -14.28
CA THR A 222 26.83 10.34 -14.68
C THR A 222 26.69 8.87 -14.34
N ILE A 223 27.15 7.99 -15.22
CA ILE A 223 27.29 6.55 -14.95
C ILE A 223 28.79 6.26 -14.83
N ASN A 224 29.21 5.62 -13.74
CA ASN A 224 30.59 5.20 -13.53
C ASN A 224 30.64 3.66 -13.43
N GLY A 225 31.37 3.00 -14.32
CA GLY A 225 31.47 1.54 -14.38
C GLY A 225 30.31 0.85 -15.14
N TYR A 226 30.34 -0.48 -15.13
CA TYR A 226 29.27 -1.41 -15.58
C TYR A 226 29.03 -2.46 -14.51
#